data_AF-A0A369TTA6-F1
#
_entry.id   AF-A0A369TTA6-F1
#
_cell.length_a   1.000
_cell.length_b   1.000
_cell.length_c   1.000
_cell.angle_alpha   90.00
_cell.angle_beta   90.00
_cell.angle_gamma   90.00
#
_symmetry.space_group_name_H-M   'P 1'
#
loop_
_entity.id
_entity.type
_entity.pdbx_description
1 polymer ?
#
loop_
_entity_poly.entity_id
_entity_poly.type
_entity_poly.pdbx_seq_one_letter_code
_entity_poly.pdbx_strand_id
1 'polypeptide(L)' 'MAHDWIIDVLTDLRAFARANGLPHLAEQLDETHLAARKEIASQAKGSSIGLRAVVATDGFYSGAAGMRRNP' A
#
# COMPACT_ATOMS: atom_id res chain seq x y z
N MET A 1 6.03 5.68 9.31
CA MET A 1 6.09 6.80 10.28
C MET A 1 4.72 7.31 10.71
N ALA A 2 3.83 7.76 9.82
CA ALA A 2 2.56 8.36 10.28
C ALA A 2 1.55 7.38 10.91
N HIS A 3 1.63 6.08 10.60
CA HIS A 3 0.62 5.10 11.01
C HIS A 3 1.16 3.94 11.86
N ASP A 4 2.47 3.86 12.09
CA ASP A 4 3.03 2.72 12.85
C ASP A 4 2.77 2.85 14.35
N TRP A 5 2.70 4.08 14.88
CA TRP A 5 2.46 4.35 16.30
C TRP A 5 1.12 3.79 16.80
N ILE A 6 0.10 3.68 15.93
CA ILE A 6 -1.20 3.14 16.33
C ILE A 6 -1.15 1.63 16.59
N ILE A 7 -0.21 0.90 15.96
CA ILE A 7 -0.05 -0.54 16.17
C ILE A 7 0.50 -0.81 17.58
N ASP A 8 1.43 0.03 18.04
CA ASP A 8 1.97 -0.06 19.39
C ASP A 8 0.89 0.27 20.42
N VAL A 9 0.11 1.34 20.21
CA VAL A 9 -1.01 1.72 21.10
C VAL A 9 -2.08 0.60 21.18
N LEU A 10 -2.45 -0.01 20.06
CA LEU A 10 -3.41 -1.12 20.07
C LEU A 10 -2.86 -2.36 20.80
N THR A 11 -1.55 -2.57 20.72
CA THR A 11 -0.87 -3.65 21.46
C THR A 11 -0.92 -3.39 22.97
N ASP A 12 -0.65 -2.16 23.40
CA ASP A 12 -0.70 -1.76 24.81
C ASP A 12 -2.12 -1.87 25.38
N LEU A 13 -3.14 -1.41 24.65
CA LEU A 13 -4.54 -1.52 25.05
C LEU A 13 -4.98 -2.99 25.17
N ARG A 14 -4.52 -3.86 24.28
CA ARG A 14 -4.82 -5.30 24.34
C ARG A 14 -4.17 -5.93 25.57
N ALA A 15 -2.91 -5.57 25.86
CA ALA A 15 -2.22 -6.04 27.06
C ALA A 15 -2.94 -5.58 28.33
N PHE A 16 -3.38 -4.31 28.38
CA PHE A 16 -4.21 -3.77 29.46
C PHE A 16 -5.52 -4.55 29.62
N ALA A 17 -6.26 -4.79 28.54
CA ALA A 17 -7.52 -5.52 28.59
C ALA A 17 -7.35 -6.94 29.16
N ARG A 18 -6.28 -7.64 28.76
CA ARG A 18 -5.94 -8.98 29.28
C ARG A 18 -5.57 -8.93 30.76
N ALA A 19 -4.73 -7.98 31.16
CA ALA A 19 -4.30 -7.83 32.55
C ALA A 19 -5.46 -7.50 33.49
N ASN A 20 -6.52 -6.86 32.99
CA ASN A 20 -7.69 -6.45 33.78
C ASN A 20 -8.89 -7.39 33.65
N GLY A 21 -8.73 -8.56 33.02
CA GLY A 21 -9.82 -9.53 32.89
C GLY A 21 -10.98 -9.02 32.05
N LEU A 22 -10.69 -8.25 30.99
CA LEU A 22 -11.67 -7.72 30.02
C LEU A 22 -11.58 -8.53 28.71
N PRO A 23 -12.04 -9.80 28.66
CA PRO A 23 -11.79 -10.70 27.53
C PRO A 23 -12.46 -10.22 26.24
N HIS A 24 -13.68 -9.69 26.31
CA HIS A 24 -14.38 -9.17 25.14
C HIS A 24 -13.67 -7.96 24.52
N LEU A 25 -13.15 -7.07 25.37
CA LEU A 25 -12.37 -5.92 24.90
C LEU A 25 -11.06 -6.38 24.25
N ALA A 26 -10.36 -7.36 24.82
CA ALA A 26 -9.15 -7.91 24.24
C ALA A 26 -9.40 -8.55 22.86
N GLU A 27 -10.53 -9.24 22.68
CA GLU A 27 -10.97 -9.83 21.42
C GLU A 27 -11.29 -8.75 20.37
N GLN A 28 -12.02 -7.71 20.74
CA GLN A 28 -12.28 -6.58 19.84
C GLN A 28 -11.00 -5.85 19.42
N LEU A 29 -10.05 -5.71 20.34
CA LEU A 29 -8.74 -5.11 20.05
C LEU A 29 -7.90 -5.98 19.12
N ASP A 30 -8.06 -7.30 19.17
CA ASP A 30 -7.42 -8.24 18.25
C ASP A 30 -7.91 -8.04 16.80
N GLU A 31 -9.22 -7.94 16.61
CA GLU A 31 -9.83 -7.63 15.30
C GLU A 31 -9.42 -6.24 14.80
N THR A 32 -9.45 -5.24 15.68
CA THR A 32 -9.04 -3.86 15.36
C THR A 32 -7.59 -3.80 14.91
N HIS A 33 -6.69 -4.51 15.59
CA HIS A 33 -5.28 -4.57 15.24
C HIS A 33 -5.05 -5.24 13.87
N LEU A 34 -5.82 -6.27 13.52
CA LEU A 34 -5.79 -6.87 12.18
C LEU A 34 -6.27 -5.90 11.10
N ALA A 35 -7.37 -5.18 11.34
CA ALA A 35 -7.92 -4.18 10.43
C ALA A 35 -6.91 -3.05 10.16
N ALA A 36 -6.34 -2.47 11.23
CA ALA A 36 -5.33 -1.42 11.12
C ALA A 36 -4.13 -1.86 10.27
N ARG A 37 -3.60 -3.07 10.49
CA ARG A 37 -2.50 -3.62 9.68
C ARG A 37 -2.86 -3.77 8.21
N LYS A 38 -4.07 -4.26 7.91
CA LYS A 38 -4.55 -4.40 6.53
C LYS A 38 -4.66 -3.05 5.83
N GLU A 39 -5.24 -2.06 6.50
CA GLU A 39 -5.43 -0.72 5.95
C GLU A 39 -4.10 0.01 5.73
N ILE A 40 -3.18 -0.03 6.71
CA ILE A 40 -1.86 0.58 6.60
C ILE A 40 -1.05 -0.08 5.48
N ALA A 41 -1.07 -1.42 5.40
CA ALA A 41 -0.40 -2.15 4.33
C ALA A 41 -1.01 -1.85 2.94
N SER A 42 -2.33 -1.64 2.88
CA SER A 42 -3.03 -1.25 1.64
C SER A 42 -2.63 0.16 1.20
N GLN A 43 -2.57 1.12 2.11
CA GLN A 43 -2.11 2.49 1.82
C GLN A 43 -0.65 2.52 1.34
N ALA A 44 0.22 1.71 1.95
CA ALA A 44 1.60 1.56 1.50
C ALA A 44 1.69 0.97 0.07
N LYS A 45 0.82 0.03 -0.28
CA LYS A 45 0.74 -0.56 -1.63
C LYS A 45 0.17 0.41 -2.66
N GLY A 46 -0.87 1.16 -2.31
CA GLY A 46 -1.48 2.19 -3.17
C GLY A 46 -0.48 3.28 -3.59
N SER A 47 0.52 3.58 -2.76
CA SER A 47 1.58 4.53 -3.10
C SER A 47 2.64 3.98 -4.08
N SER A 48 2.68 2.66 -4.32
CA SER A 48 3.68 2.01 -5.21
C SER A 48 3.12 1.53 -6.55
N ILE A 49 1.80 1.58 -6.75
CA ILE A 49 1.14 1.18 -8.03
C ILE A 49 0.95 2.40 -8.96
N GLY A 50 1.68 3.50 -8.74
CA GLY A 50 1.65 4.70 -9.59
C GLY A 50 2.66 4.73 -10.74
N LEU A 51 3.62 3.79 -10.84
CA LEU A 51 4.70 3.92 -11.81
C LEU A 51 5.28 2.59 -12.32
N ARG A 52 4.53 1.80 -13.11
CA ARG A 52 5.12 0.94 -14.17
C ARG A 52 4.18 0.20 -15.13
N ALA A 53 3.03 0.76 -15.50
CA ALA A 53 2.42 0.36 -16.77
C ALA A 53 3.04 1.21 -17.89
N VAL A 54 4.23 0.80 -18.30
CA VAL A 54 4.90 1.27 -19.52
C VAL A 54 3.90 1.25 -20.67
N VAL A 55 3.83 2.39 -21.36
CA VAL A 55 3.20 2.59 -22.66
C VAL A 55 3.42 1.37 -23.55
N ALA A 56 2.35 0.66 -23.85
CA ALA A 56 2.30 -0.36 -24.89
C ALA A 56 1.04 -0.12 -25.71
N THR A 57 1.05 0.92 -26.54
CA THR A 57 0.17 1.01 -27.71
C THR A 57 0.95 1.59 -28.87
N ASP A 58 1.18 0.73 -29.85
CA ASP A 58 1.46 0.98 -31.26
C ASP A 58 2.74 1.78 -31.58
N GLY A 59 3.74 1.19 -32.23
CA GLY A 59 3.62 0.49 -33.50
C GLY A 59 3.93 1.48 -34.64
N PHE A 60 4.63 1.03 -35.67
CA PHE A 60 5.04 1.77 -36.89
C PHE A 60 6.42 2.45 -36.88
N TYR A 61 7.47 1.62 -36.85
CA TYR A 61 8.61 1.85 -37.75
C TYR A 61 8.28 1.27 -39.12
N SER A 62 7.58 2.04 -39.95
CA SER A 62 7.55 1.80 -41.39
C SER A 62 8.66 2.62 -42.03
N GLY A 63 9.83 2.00 -42.20
CA GLY A 63 10.88 2.54 -43.05
C GLY A 63 10.40 2.56 -44.49
N ALA A 64 10.16 3.74 -45.03
CA ALA A 64 10.02 3.93 -46.47
C ALA A 64 10.48 5.34 -46.89
N ALA A 65 11.46 5.32 -47.80
CA ALA A 65 11.69 6.28 -48.87
C ALA A 65 12.19 7.70 -48.51
N GLY A 66 13.48 7.90 -48.83
CA GLY A 66 13.80 8.75 -49.98
C GLY A 66 14.20 10.20 -49.69
N MET A 67 15.51 10.44 -49.82
CA MET A 67 16.09 11.49 -50.67
C MET A 67 15.57 12.93 -50.45
N ARG A 68 16.44 13.84 -49.97
CA ARG A 68 16.87 15.03 -50.75
C ARG A 68 18.20 15.59 -50.24
N ARG A 69 19.09 15.79 -51.21
CA ARG A 69 20.34 16.56 -51.20
C ARG A 69 20.06 18.03 -50.85
N ASN A 70 21.02 18.70 -50.23
CA ASN A 70 21.29 20.12 -50.49
C ASN A 70 22.77 20.46 -50.17
N PRO A 71 23.28 21.59 -50.67
CA PRO A 71 24.44 21.72 -51.55
C PRO A 71 25.78 21.85 -50.83
#